data_AF-A0A2G5VNG1-F1
#
_entry.id   AF-A0A2G5VNG1-F1
#
_cell.length_a   1.000
_cell.length_b   1.000
_cell.length_c   1.000
_cell.angle_alpha   90.00
_cell.angle_beta   90.00
_cell.angle_gamma   90.00
#
_symmetry.space_group_name_H-M   'P 1'
#
loop_
_entity.id
_entity.type
_entity.pdbx_description
1 polymer ?
#
loop_
_entity_poly.entity_id
_entity_poly.type
_entity_poly.pdbx_seq_one_letter_code
_entity_poly.pdbx_strand_id
1 'polypeptide(L)'
;MNSTTINSTIKILNDTLNQPTMEGVTIWEATSLGFTMRVIYVLSILMMFLGIIWIYEWVQSTKASEQSITPTIPFEEEGLTVHNGDHGEKFYCGYNDVGQRKNRSMNTLREILEMVYDTRLRDYGEFLQDARIISIKMPGFENGGKCHEFVLKNGTMPSGSGFSYQMYGDNAIQVTRYYENGVGYIAGFCIYIRMEYEWGIRFRKAFIKEILESRRYGRPVRSRSGKFPIVKNEEGM
;
A
#
# COMPACT_ATOMS: atom_id res chain seq x y z
N MET A 1 -44.59 -76.38 -15.29
CA MET A 1 -44.81 -74.93 -15.38
C MET A 1 -43.45 -74.25 -15.41
N ASN A 2 -43.23 -73.41 -16.43
CA ASN A 2 -41.92 -73.09 -17.00
C ASN A 2 -41.07 -72.12 -16.15
N SER A 3 -39.90 -72.59 -15.72
CA SER A 3 -38.85 -71.81 -15.03
C SER A 3 -38.37 -70.59 -15.85
N THR A 4 -38.46 -70.67 -17.18
CA THR A 4 -38.15 -69.56 -18.10
C THR A 4 -39.11 -68.38 -17.98
N THR A 5 -40.40 -68.63 -17.76
CA THR A 5 -41.39 -67.56 -17.60
C THR A 5 -41.18 -66.79 -16.29
N ILE A 6 -40.86 -67.51 -15.21
CA ILE A 6 -40.58 -66.93 -13.89
C ILE A 6 -39.34 -66.02 -13.93
N ASN A 7 -38.27 -66.47 -14.59
CA ASN A 7 -37.04 -65.67 -14.74
C ASN A 7 -37.26 -64.41 -15.57
N SER A 8 -38.09 -64.46 -16.62
CA SER A 8 -38.42 -63.26 -17.41
C SER A 8 -39.23 -62.25 -16.60
N THR A 9 -40.18 -62.68 -15.79
CA THR A 9 -41.01 -61.79 -14.98
C THR A 9 -40.21 -61.14 -13.85
N ILE A 10 -39.32 -61.90 -13.20
CA ILE A 10 -38.41 -61.38 -12.17
C ILE A 10 -37.44 -60.35 -12.78
N LYS A 11 -36.93 -60.60 -13.99
CA LYS A 11 -36.06 -59.65 -14.68
C LYS A 11 -36.78 -58.33 -15.01
N ILE A 12 -38.00 -58.40 -15.52
CA ILE A 12 -38.81 -57.21 -15.84
C ILE A 12 -39.15 -56.42 -14.57
N LEU A 13 -39.51 -57.09 -13.48
CA LEU A 13 -39.77 -56.45 -12.18
C LEU A 13 -38.52 -55.75 -11.62
N ASN A 14 -37.35 -56.39 -11.75
CA ASN A 14 -36.09 -55.80 -11.31
C ASN A 14 -35.66 -54.61 -12.18
N ASP A 15 -35.91 -54.67 -13.49
CA ASP A 15 -35.61 -53.57 -14.42
C ASP A 15 -36.57 -52.38 -14.22
N THR A 16 -37.83 -52.62 -13.82
CA THR A 16 -38.80 -51.55 -13.49
C THR A 16 -38.57 -50.96 -12.11
N LEU A 17 -38.11 -51.73 -11.12
CA LEU A 17 -37.74 -51.19 -9.79
C LEU A 17 -36.46 -50.35 -9.82
N ASN A 18 -35.52 -50.69 -10.72
CA ASN A 18 -34.22 -50.00 -10.82
C ASN A 18 -34.21 -48.85 -11.84
N GLN A 19 -35.31 -48.61 -12.57
CA GLN A 19 -35.41 -47.43 -13.42
C GLN A 19 -35.66 -46.19 -12.56
N PRO A 20 -34.73 -45.21 -12.54
CA PRO A 20 -34.98 -43.95 -11.85
C PRO A 20 -36.16 -43.27 -12.52
N THR A 21 -37.21 -42.95 -11.75
CA THR A 21 -38.37 -42.22 -12.26
C THR A 21 -37.90 -40.85 -12.78
N MET A 22 -38.33 -40.45 -13.97
CA MET A 22 -37.92 -39.17 -14.57
C MET A 22 -38.25 -37.97 -13.66
N GLU A 23 -39.29 -38.09 -12.84
CA GLU A 23 -39.64 -37.10 -11.80
C GLU A 23 -38.55 -36.99 -10.71
N GLY A 24 -37.93 -38.09 -10.28
CA GLY A 24 -36.85 -38.05 -9.31
C GLY A 24 -35.61 -37.34 -9.85
N VAL A 25 -35.19 -37.66 -11.09
CA VAL A 25 -34.00 -37.07 -11.73
C VAL A 25 -34.14 -35.55 -11.89
N THR A 26 -35.30 -35.09 -12.34
CA THR A 26 -35.58 -33.65 -12.55
C THR A 26 -35.61 -32.84 -11.25
N ILE A 27 -36.05 -33.44 -10.12
CA ILE A 27 -36.03 -32.78 -8.80
C ILE A 27 -34.58 -32.65 -8.26
N TRP A 28 -33.75 -33.67 -8.42
CA TRP A 28 -32.33 -33.61 -8.01
C TRP A 28 -31.54 -32.57 -8.81
N GLU A 29 -31.79 -32.47 -10.12
CA GLU A 29 -31.19 -31.44 -10.97
C GLU A 29 -31.67 -30.03 -10.59
N ALA A 30 -32.98 -29.84 -10.37
CA ALA A 30 -33.54 -28.54 -9.99
C ALA A 30 -33.08 -28.06 -8.60
N THR A 31 -32.96 -28.96 -7.63
CA THR A 31 -32.46 -28.64 -6.29
C THR A 31 -30.97 -28.33 -6.30
N SER A 32 -30.17 -29.04 -7.10
CA SER A 32 -28.75 -28.77 -7.33
C SER A 32 -28.51 -27.41 -8.02
N LEU A 33 -29.29 -27.11 -9.07
CA LEU A 33 -29.26 -25.80 -9.75
C LEU A 33 -29.67 -24.65 -8.82
N GLY A 34 -30.71 -24.85 -8.00
CA GLY A 34 -31.13 -23.85 -7.01
C GLY A 34 -30.07 -23.57 -5.95
N PHE A 35 -29.37 -24.61 -5.48
CA PHE A 35 -28.27 -24.47 -4.52
C PHE A 35 -27.06 -23.76 -5.13
N THR A 36 -26.63 -24.15 -6.33
CA THR A 36 -25.49 -23.53 -7.02
C THR A 36 -25.72 -22.05 -7.30
N MET A 37 -26.93 -21.65 -7.73
CA MET A 37 -27.29 -20.25 -7.93
C MET A 37 -27.25 -19.44 -6.63
N ARG A 38 -27.69 -20.00 -5.50
CA ARG A 38 -27.58 -19.34 -4.18
C ARG A 38 -26.13 -19.18 -3.75
N VAL A 39 -25.28 -20.19 -3.97
CA VAL A 39 -23.84 -20.10 -3.68
C VAL A 39 -23.19 -19.03 -4.53
N ILE A 40 -23.46 -18.98 -5.84
CA ILE A 40 -22.95 -17.94 -6.74
C ILE A 40 -23.41 -16.54 -6.29
N TYR A 41 -24.67 -16.40 -5.89
CA TYR A 41 -25.21 -15.14 -5.39
C TYR A 41 -24.53 -14.68 -4.09
N VAL A 42 -24.30 -15.59 -3.15
CA VAL A 42 -23.56 -15.25 -1.91
C VAL A 42 -22.11 -14.88 -2.22
N LEU A 43 -21.45 -15.61 -3.11
CA LEU A 43 -20.08 -15.31 -3.55
C LEU A 43 -20.00 -13.96 -4.28
N SER A 44 -20.98 -13.61 -5.11
CA SER A 44 -20.98 -12.33 -5.83
C SER A 44 -21.17 -11.15 -4.87
N ILE A 45 -22.04 -11.29 -3.86
CA ILE A 45 -22.18 -10.30 -2.78
C ILE A 45 -20.85 -10.15 -2.02
N LEU A 46 -20.21 -11.26 -1.65
CA LEU A 46 -18.93 -11.22 -0.93
C LEU A 46 -17.84 -10.52 -1.76
N MET A 47 -17.76 -10.82 -3.05
CA MET A 47 -16.83 -10.14 -3.97
C MET A 47 -17.13 -8.64 -4.10
N MET A 48 -18.42 -8.26 -4.12
CA MET A 48 -18.82 -6.85 -4.14
C MET A 48 -18.36 -6.12 -2.86
N PHE A 49 -18.54 -6.72 -1.68
CA PHE A 49 -18.06 -6.14 -0.42
C PHE A 49 -16.54 -5.98 -0.40
N LEU A 50 -15.80 -7.00 -0.86
CA LEU A 50 -14.34 -6.91 -0.99
C LEU A 50 -13.93 -5.79 -1.97
N GLY A 51 -14.66 -5.64 -3.07
CA GLY A 51 -14.45 -4.54 -4.03
C GLY A 51 -14.68 -3.17 -3.40
N ILE A 52 -15.74 -2.99 -2.61
CA ILE A 52 -16.03 -1.72 -1.90
C ILE A 52 -14.91 -1.40 -0.90
N ILE A 53 -14.46 -2.38 -0.11
CA ILE A 53 -13.34 -2.20 0.82
C ILE A 53 -12.08 -1.79 0.06
N TRP A 54 -11.79 -2.45 -1.06
CA TRP A 54 -10.64 -2.13 -1.89
C TRP A 54 -10.70 -0.71 -2.47
N ILE A 55 -11.88 -0.28 -2.96
CA ILE A 55 -12.09 1.09 -3.45
C ILE A 55 -11.93 2.10 -2.30
N TYR A 56 -12.46 1.80 -1.12
CA TYR A 56 -12.33 2.67 0.05
C TYR A 56 -10.84 2.88 0.41
N GLU A 57 -10.07 1.81 0.53
CA GLU A 57 -8.63 1.86 0.78
C GLU A 57 -7.88 2.64 -0.31
N TRP A 58 -8.28 2.45 -1.57
CA TRP A 58 -7.72 3.21 -2.69
C TRP A 58 -8.01 4.71 -2.56
N VAL A 59 -9.24 5.12 -2.26
CA VAL A 59 -9.60 6.54 -2.06
C VAL A 59 -8.84 7.14 -0.87
N GLN A 60 -8.69 6.38 0.22
CA GLN A 60 -7.89 6.83 1.38
C GLN A 60 -6.43 7.03 0.99
N SER A 61 -5.87 6.14 0.16
CA SER A 61 -4.50 6.26 -0.35
C SER A 61 -4.25 7.50 -1.22
N THR A 62 -5.31 8.12 -1.79
CA THR A 62 -5.18 9.34 -2.62
C THR A 62 -5.32 10.64 -1.82
N LYS A 63 -5.74 10.59 -0.56
CA LYS A 63 -5.92 11.80 0.24
C LYS A 63 -4.57 12.43 0.59
N ALA A 64 -4.54 13.75 0.56
CA ALA A 64 -3.43 14.56 1.03
C ALA A 64 -3.94 15.47 2.16
N SER A 65 -3.13 15.65 3.20
CA SER A 65 -3.41 16.65 4.24
C SER A 65 -3.15 18.06 3.71
N GLU A 66 -3.57 19.05 4.47
CA GLU A 66 -3.05 20.41 4.32
C GLU A 66 -1.54 20.44 4.56
N GLN A 67 -0.87 21.38 3.91
CA GLN A 67 0.55 21.62 4.09
C GLN A 67 0.77 22.42 5.37
N SER A 68 1.67 21.95 6.24
CA SER A 68 1.96 22.57 7.53
C SER A 68 3.43 22.93 7.66
N ILE A 69 3.74 23.93 8.47
CA ILE A 69 5.11 24.24 8.92
C ILE A 69 5.58 23.32 10.05
N THR A 70 4.65 22.61 10.69
CA THR A 70 4.94 21.60 11.71
C THR A 70 4.79 20.19 11.15
N PRO A 71 5.66 19.25 11.52
CA PRO A 71 5.58 17.87 11.06
C PRO A 71 4.42 17.14 11.74
N THR A 72 3.72 16.30 10.99
CA THR A 72 2.63 15.45 11.51
C THR A 72 3.16 14.04 11.71
N ILE A 73 3.44 13.67 12.96
CA ILE A 73 3.96 12.34 13.28
C ILE A 73 2.79 11.45 13.74
N PRO A 74 2.48 10.34 13.04
CA PRO A 74 1.30 9.54 13.35
C PRO A 74 1.44 8.65 14.59
N PHE A 75 2.66 8.40 15.07
CA PHE A 75 2.96 7.67 16.29
C PHE A 75 4.34 8.05 16.83
N GLU A 76 4.59 7.80 18.11
CA GLU A 76 5.85 8.20 18.77
C GLU A 76 7.07 7.45 18.19
N GLU A 77 8.15 8.19 17.98
CA GLU A 77 9.47 7.67 17.57
C GLU A 77 10.26 7.13 18.77
N GLU A 78 9.87 7.52 20.00
CA GLU A 78 10.55 7.15 21.23
C GLU A 78 10.47 5.64 21.47
N GLY A 79 11.62 5.00 21.67
CA GLY A 79 11.74 3.55 21.88
C GLY A 79 11.98 2.73 20.61
N LEU A 80 12.03 3.35 19.42
CA LEU A 80 12.44 2.67 18.19
C LEU A 80 13.97 2.62 18.07
N THR A 81 14.51 1.47 17.64
CA THR A 81 15.92 1.32 17.30
C THR A 81 16.18 1.87 15.90
N VAL A 82 17.22 2.70 15.78
CA VAL A 82 17.56 3.33 14.50
C VAL A 82 18.67 2.54 13.80
N HIS A 83 18.39 2.09 12.59
CA HIS A 83 19.35 1.44 11.70
C HIS A 83 19.59 2.33 10.48
N ASN A 84 20.85 2.61 10.18
CA ASN A 84 21.22 3.33 8.97
C ASN A 84 21.35 2.32 7.83
N GLY A 85 20.69 2.58 6.71
CA GLY A 85 20.86 1.78 5.50
C GLY A 85 22.00 2.29 4.63
N ASP A 86 22.38 1.47 3.65
CA ASP A 86 23.58 1.66 2.83
C ASP A 86 23.55 2.93 1.97
N HIS A 87 22.35 3.40 1.60
CA HIS A 87 22.17 4.54 0.70
C HIS A 87 21.81 5.83 1.47
N GLY A 88 21.85 5.78 2.80
CA GLY A 88 21.63 6.92 3.69
C GLY A 88 20.17 7.15 4.09
N GLU A 89 19.31 6.17 3.92
CA GLU A 89 18.01 6.04 4.60
C GLU A 89 18.20 5.63 6.06
N LYS A 90 17.19 5.96 6.88
CA LYS A 90 17.10 5.50 8.26
C LYS A 90 15.86 4.64 8.44
N PHE A 91 16.04 3.46 9.01
CA PHE A 91 14.98 2.58 9.46
C PHE A 91 14.81 2.74 10.95
N TYR A 92 13.59 3.00 11.38
CA TYR A 92 13.19 3.03 12.78
C TYR A 92 12.41 1.76 13.04
N CYS A 93 13.05 0.80 13.71
CA CYS A 93 12.53 -0.53 13.96
C CYS A 93 12.05 -0.63 15.41
N GLY A 94 10.98 -1.38 15.68
CA GLY A 94 10.53 -1.56 17.07
C GLY A 94 9.14 -2.18 17.20
N TYR A 95 8.77 -2.47 18.46
CA TYR A 95 7.74 -3.41 18.94
C TYR A 95 8.14 -4.89 18.90
N ASN A 96 9.26 -5.23 19.56
CA ASN A 96 9.63 -6.62 19.83
C ASN A 96 9.05 -7.05 21.18
N ASP A 97 7.75 -7.31 21.23
CA ASP A 97 7.19 -8.15 22.29
C ASP A 97 6.48 -9.36 21.67
N VAL A 98 7.13 -10.51 21.84
CA VAL A 98 6.57 -11.86 21.84
C VAL A 98 5.76 -12.24 20.58
N GLY A 99 6.50 -12.67 19.55
CA GLY A 99 6.00 -13.60 18.53
C GLY A 99 5.40 -12.92 17.30
N GLN A 100 6.21 -12.20 16.52
CA GLN A 100 5.70 -11.50 15.34
C GLN A 100 5.86 -12.24 14.01
N ARG A 101 4.78 -12.09 13.24
CA ARG A 101 4.59 -12.52 11.87
C ARG A 101 5.04 -11.38 10.94
N LYS A 102 5.58 -11.75 9.79
CA LYS A 102 6.14 -10.85 8.75
C LYS A 102 5.18 -9.71 8.37
N ASN A 103 5.70 -8.47 8.32
CA ASN A 103 5.04 -7.31 7.72
C ASN A 103 4.58 -7.63 6.28
N ARG A 104 3.27 -7.58 6.02
CA ARG A 104 2.72 -7.94 4.69
C ARG A 104 3.07 -6.95 3.59
N SER A 105 3.41 -5.70 3.94
CA SER A 105 3.77 -4.65 2.98
C SER A 105 5.25 -4.70 2.57
N MET A 106 6.06 -5.61 3.13
CA MET A 106 7.50 -5.72 2.88
C MET A 106 7.86 -5.74 1.38
N ASN A 107 7.09 -6.45 0.55
CA ASN A 107 7.33 -6.48 -0.90
C ASN A 107 7.15 -5.10 -1.53
N THR A 108 6.11 -4.36 -1.15
CA THR A 108 5.85 -3.02 -1.66
C THR A 108 6.91 -2.04 -1.18
N LEU A 109 7.33 -2.12 0.10
CA LEU A 109 8.39 -1.29 0.65
C LEU A 109 9.74 -1.57 -0.03
N ARG A 110 10.05 -2.86 -0.29
CA ARG A 110 11.23 -3.25 -1.06
C ARG A 110 11.21 -2.65 -2.46
N GLU A 111 10.09 -2.78 -3.18
CA GLU A 111 9.94 -2.19 -4.52
C GLU A 111 10.07 -0.67 -4.51
N ILE A 112 9.59 0.01 -3.46
CA ILE A 112 9.77 1.45 -3.28
C ILE A 112 11.24 1.78 -3.13
N LEU A 113 11.97 1.10 -2.26
CA LEU A 113 13.38 1.36 -2.05
C LEU A 113 14.22 1.01 -3.29
N GLU A 114 13.89 -0.08 -3.99
CA GLU A 114 14.49 -0.42 -5.29
C GLU A 114 14.25 0.69 -6.32
N MET A 115 13.07 1.33 -6.32
CA MET A 115 12.78 2.48 -7.19
C MET A 115 13.55 3.74 -6.79
N VAL A 116 13.76 3.98 -5.49
CA VAL A 116 14.49 5.15 -4.99
C VAL A 116 15.96 5.07 -5.34
N TYR A 117 16.58 3.89 -5.18
CA TYR A 117 18.03 3.69 -5.31
C TYR A 117 18.48 3.04 -6.61
N ASP A 118 17.55 2.68 -7.50
CA ASP A 118 17.81 2.01 -8.78
C ASP A 118 18.74 0.79 -8.64
N THR A 119 18.63 0.09 -7.51
CA THR A 119 19.52 -1.01 -7.12
C THR A 119 18.70 -2.17 -6.56
N ARG A 120 19.05 -3.41 -6.93
CA ARG A 120 18.44 -4.59 -6.31
C ARG A 120 18.94 -4.73 -4.87
N LEU A 121 18.04 -4.48 -3.94
CA LEU A 121 18.30 -4.50 -2.52
C LEU A 121 18.29 -5.96 -2.03
N ARG A 122 19.48 -6.55 -1.83
CA ARG A 122 19.61 -7.93 -1.32
C ARG A 122 19.55 -8.03 0.21
N ASP A 123 19.91 -6.97 0.94
CA ASP A 123 20.15 -7.04 2.40
C ASP A 123 19.12 -6.34 3.30
N TYR A 124 18.07 -5.75 2.74
CA TYR A 124 17.10 -4.98 3.53
C TYR A 124 16.03 -5.84 4.21
N GLY A 125 16.07 -7.17 4.02
CA GLY A 125 15.01 -8.07 4.43
C GLY A 125 14.76 -8.10 5.93
N GLU A 126 15.80 -7.98 6.75
CA GLU A 126 15.67 -7.96 8.21
C GLU A 126 15.11 -6.62 8.70
N PHE A 127 15.69 -5.50 8.26
CA PHE A 127 15.23 -4.17 8.65
C PHE A 127 13.80 -3.86 8.20
N LEU A 128 13.39 -4.30 7.00
CA LEU A 128 12.04 -4.07 6.48
C LEU A 128 10.96 -4.89 7.19
N GLN A 129 11.32 -6.00 7.85
CA GLN A 129 10.35 -6.78 8.62
C GLN A 129 9.90 -5.99 9.85
N ASP A 130 10.83 -5.30 10.49
CA ASP A 130 10.60 -4.63 11.78
C ASP A 130 10.49 -3.11 11.65
N ALA A 131 10.70 -2.56 10.45
CA ALA A 131 10.60 -1.13 10.19
C ALA A 131 9.18 -0.63 10.46
N ARG A 132 9.11 0.39 11.32
CA ARG A 132 7.94 1.20 11.61
C ARG A 132 7.98 2.51 10.84
N ILE A 133 9.18 3.08 10.70
CA ILE A 133 9.41 4.30 9.93
C ILE A 133 10.58 4.09 9.00
N ILE A 134 10.44 4.53 7.75
CA ILE A 134 11.53 4.59 6.78
C ILE A 134 11.71 6.05 6.38
N SER A 135 12.82 6.66 6.75
CA SER A 135 13.17 8.02 6.38
C SER A 135 14.14 8.01 5.19
N ILE A 136 13.76 8.70 4.12
CA ILE A 136 14.47 8.71 2.84
C ILE A 136 14.78 10.16 2.45
N LYS A 137 16.07 10.50 2.41
CA LYS A 137 16.55 11.81 1.96
C LYS A 137 16.64 11.91 0.45
N MET A 138 16.42 13.12 -0.07
CA MET A 138 16.69 13.46 -1.47
C MET A 138 18.13 13.96 -1.67
N PRO A 139 18.67 13.87 -2.90
CA PRO A 139 19.96 14.49 -3.22
C PRO A 139 19.99 15.99 -2.89
N GLY A 140 21.07 16.43 -2.24
CA GLY A 140 21.22 17.81 -1.74
C GLY A 140 20.89 17.97 -0.26
N PHE A 141 20.30 16.94 0.36
CA PHE A 141 19.93 16.93 1.77
C PHE A 141 20.57 15.75 2.52
N GLU A 142 20.61 15.88 3.84
CA GLU A 142 20.99 14.87 4.82
C GLU A 142 19.86 14.66 5.82
N ASN A 143 19.84 13.50 6.47
CA ASN A 143 18.87 13.24 7.54
C ASN A 143 19.26 14.04 8.78
N GLY A 144 18.27 14.66 9.41
CA GLY A 144 18.41 15.36 10.69
C GLY A 144 18.39 14.41 11.89
N GLY A 145 18.04 14.96 13.05
CA GLY A 145 17.97 14.23 14.32
C GLY A 145 16.77 13.29 14.36
N LYS A 146 15.60 13.78 13.94
CA LYS A 146 14.35 13.01 13.87
C LYS A 146 14.08 12.44 12.49
N CYS A 147 13.17 11.48 12.39
CA CYS A 147 12.85 10.80 11.13
C CYS A 147 12.45 11.75 9.98
N HIS A 148 11.67 12.78 10.27
CA HIS A 148 11.12 13.73 9.29
C HIS A 148 12.00 14.98 9.06
N GLU A 149 13.06 15.14 9.84
CA GLU A 149 13.96 16.26 9.73
C GLU A 149 14.98 16.01 8.62
N PHE A 150 15.13 16.98 7.73
CA PHE A 150 16.13 16.97 6.68
C PHE A 150 16.88 18.29 6.68
N VAL A 151 18.19 18.23 6.48
CA VAL A 151 19.08 19.39 6.51
C VAL A 151 19.83 19.52 5.19
N LEU A 152 20.21 20.74 4.82
CA LEU A 152 21.01 20.99 3.62
C LEU A 152 22.40 20.38 3.78
N LYS A 153 22.85 19.63 2.77
CA LYS A 153 24.14 18.91 2.86
C LYS A 153 25.36 19.83 2.99
N ASN A 154 25.36 20.97 2.29
CA ASN A 154 26.53 21.85 2.18
C ASN A 154 26.18 23.34 2.33
N GLY A 155 25.16 23.69 3.13
CA GLY A 155 24.68 25.07 3.16
C GLY A 155 24.02 25.47 4.46
N THR A 156 24.13 26.75 4.76
CA THR A 156 23.31 27.41 5.75
C THR A 156 22.01 27.82 5.09
N MET A 157 20.90 27.60 5.79
CA MET A 157 19.56 27.98 5.36
C MET A 157 19.50 29.51 5.13
N PRO A 158 19.31 29.99 3.88
CA PRO A 158 19.23 31.43 3.58
C PRO A 158 18.02 32.08 4.26
N SER A 159 18.09 33.37 4.54
CA SER A 159 16.97 34.11 5.14
C SER A 159 15.71 34.02 4.28
N GLY A 160 14.58 33.68 4.91
CA GLY A 160 13.30 33.50 4.22
C GLY A 160 13.11 32.14 3.55
N SER A 161 14.05 31.21 3.72
CA SER A 161 13.83 29.80 3.40
C SER A 161 13.19 29.05 4.57
N GLY A 162 12.46 27.97 4.27
CA GLY A 162 11.69 27.24 5.27
C GLY A 162 11.42 25.80 4.88
N PHE A 163 11.06 24.98 5.86
CA PHE A 163 10.54 23.63 5.63
C PHE A 163 9.03 23.59 5.82
N SER A 164 8.40 22.66 5.12
CA SER A 164 6.99 22.34 5.30
C SER A 164 6.77 20.85 5.08
N TYR A 165 5.66 20.37 5.61
CA TYR A 165 5.34 18.98 5.74
C TYR A 165 3.94 18.74 5.22
N GLN A 166 3.74 17.64 4.51
CA GLN A 166 2.42 17.25 4.02
C GLN A 166 2.29 15.73 4.06
N MET A 167 1.17 15.26 4.62
CA MET A 167 0.84 13.85 4.70
C MET A 167 0.07 13.40 3.46
N TYR A 168 0.29 12.16 3.06
CA TYR A 168 -0.34 11.51 1.94
C TYR A 168 -0.74 10.09 2.31
N GLY A 169 -1.83 9.61 1.69
CA GLY A 169 -2.27 8.23 1.79
C GLY A 169 -2.72 7.82 3.19
N ASP A 170 -3.62 8.61 3.78
CA ASP A 170 -4.11 8.41 5.16
C ASP A 170 -2.96 8.35 6.16
N ASN A 171 -2.12 9.40 6.16
CA ASN A 171 -0.96 9.53 7.04
C ASN A 171 0.13 8.45 6.87
N ALA A 172 0.18 7.77 5.73
CA ALA A 172 1.18 6.75 5.44
C ALA A 172 2.51 7.31 4.94
N ILE A 173 2.49 8.44 4.22
CA ILE A 173 3.70 9.06 3.66
C ILE A 173 3.73 10.53 4.02
N GLN A 174 4.81 10.99 4.63
CA GLN A 174 5.05 12.42 4.86
C GLN A 174 6.12 12.92 3.92
N VAL A 175 5.81 13.97 3.16
CA VAL A 175 6.77 14.64 2.30
C VAL A 175 7.24 15.91 2.98
N THR A 176 8.56 16.07 3.09
CA THR A 176 9.19 17.30 3.58
C THR A 176 9.68 18.11 2.39
N ARG A 177 9.19 19.36 2.29
CA ARG A 177 9.59 20.33 1.26
C ARG A 177 10.41 21.45 1.86
N TYR A 178 11.53 21.75 1.22
CA TYR A 178 12.34 22.93 1.46
C TYR A 178 11.99 24.02 0.45
N TYR A 179 11.71 25.23 0.92
CA TYR A 179 11.40 26.38 0.08
C TYR A 179 12.53 27.39 0.12
N GLU A 180 13.00 27.81 -1.05
CA GLU A 180 14.00 28.87 -1.20
C GLU A 180 13.58 29.77 -2.37
N ASN A 181 13.50 31.09 -2.13
CA ASN A 181 13.12 32.09 -3.14
C ASN A 181 11.79 31.75 -3.88
N GLY A 182 10.79 31.26 -3.14
CA GLY A 182 9.49 30.87 -3.69
C GLY A 182 9.49 29.55 -4.48
N VAL A 183 10.60 28.81 -4.52
CA VAL A 183 10.70 27.50 -5.17
C VAL A 183 10.71 26.40 -4.11
N GLY A 184 9.77 25.47 -4.21
CA GLY A 184 9.72 24.26 -3.39
C GLY A 184 10.55 23.12 -3.98
N TYR A 185 11.38 22.50 -3.15
CA TYR A 185 12.20 21.34 -3.45
C TYR A 185 11.85 20.22 -2.46
N ILE A 186 11.81 18.97 -2.92
CA ILE A 186 11.63 17.84 -2.00
C ILE A 186 12.95 17.62 -1.26
N ALA A 187 12.93 17.73 0.07
CA ALA A 187 14.07 17.46 0.92
C ALA A 187 14.21 15.96 1.24
N GLY A 188 13.06 15.30 1.40
CA GLY A 188 12.96 13.88 1.72
C GLY A 188 11.52 13.51 2.00
N PHE A 189 11.30 12.24 2.32
CA PHE A 189 10.00 11.76 2.77
C PHE A 189 10.15 10.62 3.77
N CYS A 190 9.15 10.48 4.64
CA CYS A 190 9.01 9.38 5.58
C CYS A 190 7.87 8.48 5.15
N ILE A 191 8.07 7.18 5.30
CA ILE A 191 7.01 6.17 5.20
C ILE A 191 6.71 5.69 6.61
N TYR A 192 5.48 5.87 7.06
CA TYR A 192 4.99 5.43 8.35
C TYR A 192 4.17 4.15 8.19
N ILE A 193 4.56 3.11 8.91
CA ILE A 193 3.92 1.80 8.92
C ILE A 193 3.22 1.66 10.28
N ARG A 194 1.92 1.92 10.33
CA ARG A 194 1.18 1.98 11.62
C ARG A 194 0.88 0.59 12.18
N MET A 195 0.75 -0.42 11.32
CA MET A 195 0.43 -1.79 11.72
C MET A 195 1.11 -2.79 10.79
N GLU A 196 1.48 -3.96 11.30
CA GLU A 196 2.11 -5.06 10.54
C GLU A 196 1.27 -5.57 9.36
N TYR A 197 -0.04 -5.30 9.40
CA TYR A 197 -1.02 -5.76 8.42
C TYR A 197 -1.42 -4.68 7.40
N GLU A 198 -0.72 -3.54 7.36
CA GLU A 198 -1.03 -2.52 6.37
C GLU A 198 -0.85 -3.04 4.94
N TRP A 199 -1.84 -2.76 4.10
CA TRP A 199 -1.84 -3.18 2.72
C TRP A 199 -0.93 -2.25 1.92
N GLY A 200 -0.11 -2.81 1.02
CA GLY A 200 0.80 -2.04 0.18
C GLY A 200 0.12 -0.96 -0.68
N ILE A 201 -1.20 -1.03 -0.86
CA ILE A 201 -1.99 -0.02 -1.58
C ILE A 201 -1.90 1.38 -0.94
N ARG A 202 -1.65 1.48 0.37
CA ARG A 202 -1.45 2.76 1.07
C ARG A 202 -0.15 3.44 0.63
N PHE A 203 0.86 2.65 0.27
CA PHE A 203 2.15 3.15 -0.22
C PHE A 203 2.14 3.26 -1.75
N ARG A 204 1.46 4.28 -2.27
CA ARG A 204 1.29 4.48 -3.73
C ARG A 204 2.64 4.69 -4.43
N LYS A 205 3.14 3.63 -5.05
CA LYS A 205 4.37 3.65 -5.88
C LYS A 205 4.37 4.76 -6.94
N ALA A 206 3.22 5.00 -7.59
CA ALA A 206 3.08 6.06 -8.59
C ALA A 206 3.33 7.46 -8.00
N PHE A 207 2.86 7.70 -6.77
CA PHE A 207 3.09 8.96 -6.07
C PHE A 207 4.56 9.12 -5.66
N ILE A 208 5.20 8.05 -5.17
CA ILE A 208 6.63 8.08 -4.85
C ILE A 208 7.47 8.35 -6.10
N LYS A 209 7.10 7.77 -7.25
CA LYS A 209 7.74 8.06 -8.53
C LYS A 209 7.62 9.55 -8.89
N GLU A 210 6.45 10.16 -8.71
CA GLU A 210 6.24 11.60 -8.91
C GLU A 210 7.14 12.44 -7.99
N ILE A 211 7.29 12.05 -6.72
CA ILE A 211 8.22 12.70 -5.79
C ILE A 211 9.67 12.60 -6.30
N LEU A 212 10.10 11.42 -6.76
CA LEU A 212 11.47 11.19 -7.23
C LEU A 212 11.81 11.94 -8.54
N GLU A 213 10.79 12.20 -9.36
CA GLU A 213 10.87 12.97 -10.61
C GLU A 213 10.75 14.49 -10.39
N SER A 214 10.40 14.93 -9.18
CA SER A 214 10.26 16.33 -8.83
C SER A 214 11.58 17.13 -8.94
N ARG A 215 11.47 18.45 -8.87
CA ARG A 215 12.61 19.37 -8.99
C ARG A 215 13.63 19.10 -7.88
N ARG A 216 14.84 18.71 -8.27
CA ARG A 216 15.96 18.45 -7.35
C ARG A 216 16.65 19.74 -6.94
N TYR A 217 17.03 19.80 -5.67
CA TYR A 217 17.84 20.88 -5.12
C TYR A 217 19.30 20.81 -5.61
N GLY A 218 19.96 21.95 -5.76
CA GLY A 218 21.39 22.03 -6.12
C GLY A 218 21.77 21.62 -7.56
N ARG A 219 20.80 21.28 -8.43
CA ARG A 219 21.04 21.16 -9.87
C ARG A 219 20.52 22.40 -10.61
N PRO A 220 21.29 22.98 -11.54
CA PRO A 220 20.80 24.08 -12.36
C PRO A 220 19.55 23.64 -13.12
N VAL A 221 18.54 24.52 -13.14
CA VAL A 221 17.26 24.29 -13.79
C VAL A 221 17.50 24.13 -15.30
N ARG A 222 17.51 22.89 -15.80
CA ARG A 222 17.17 22.69 -17.21
C ARG A 222 15.69 22.96 -17.34
N SER A 223 15.34 24.03 -18.05
CA SER A 223 13.97 24.38 -18.41
C SER A 223 13.28 23.15 -19.00
N ARG A 224 12.43 22.50 -18.20
CA ARG A 224 11.46 21.53 -18.67
C ARG A 224 10.11 22.12 -18.30
N SER A 225 9.42 22.66 -19.31
CA SER A 225 8.03 23.09 -19.17
C SER A 225 7.20 21.86 -18.77
N GLY A 226 6.67 21.90 -17.56
CA GLY A 226 5.87 20.82 -16.98
C GLY A 226 4.97 21.41 -15.92
N LYS A 227 3.68 21.45 -16.23
CA LYS A 227 2.59 22.05 -15.46
C LYS A 227 2.58 21.52 -14.02
N PHE A 228 2.94 22.37 -13.06
CA PHE A 228 2.38 22.28 -11.71
C PHE A 228 1.55 23.55 -11.49
N PRO A 229 0.31 23.43 -10.98
CA PRO A 229 -0.45 24.61 -10.60
C PRO A 229 0.29 25.33 -9.47
N ILE A 230 0.69 26.56 -9.73
CA ILE A 230 1.07 27.52 -8.70
C ILE A 230 -0.20 27.78 -7.90
N VAL A 231 -0.32 27.17 -6.71
CA VAL A 231 -1.29 27.66 -5.72
C VAL A 231 -0.72 29.00 -5.25
N LYS A 232 -1.26 30.08 -5.81
CA LYS A 232 -1.06 31.42 -5.25
C LYS A 232 -1.79 31.44 -3.92
N ASN A 233 -1.06 31.64 -2.83
CA ASN A 233 -1.67 32.13 -1.61
C ASN A 233 -2.11 33.56 -1.90
N GLU A 234 -3.41 33.78 -2.04
CA GLU A 234 -4.00 35.10 -1.90
C GLU A 234 -4.12 35.37 -0.41
N GLU A 235 -3.17 36.12 0.14
CA GLU A 235 -3.38 36.92 1.34
C GLU A 235 -2.84 38.32 1.09
N GLY A 236 -3.73 39.32 1.21
CA GLY A 236 -3.39 40.65 1.69
C GLY A 236 -3.30 41.78 0.66
N MET A 237 -4.44 42.26 0.17
CA MET A 237 -4.85 43.67 0.36
C MET A 237 -6.36 43.84 0.22
#